data_AF-A0AAU8FXT2-F1
#
_entry.id   AF-A0AAU8FXT2-F1
#
_cell.length_a   1.000
_cell.length_b   1.000
_cell.length_c   1.000
_cell.angle_alpha   90.00
_cell.angle_beta   90.00
_cell.angle_gamma   90.00
#
_symmetry.space_group_name_H-M   'P 1'
#
loop_
_entity.id
_entity.type
_entity.pdbx_description
1 polymer ?
#
loop_
_entity_poly.entity_id
_entity_poly.type
_entity_poly.pdbx_seq_one_letter_code
_entity_poly.pdbx_strand_id
1 'polypeptide(L)'
;MALSLADIKAAADAKYGHKPITLEDGTTVTLVNPLRLSKDARNVLKGTSARLKEEGADEFEVLADALIAAAKTKTEGKKLVASLDNDVAYAMGVFQGYMEEVQAGEA
;
A
#
# COMPACT_ATOMS: atom_id res chain seq x y z
N MET A 1 -17.02 -27.73 -16.83
CA MET A 1 -15.60 -27.34 -17.00
C MET A 1 -14.98 -27.24 -15.62
N ALA A 2 -13.89 -27.96 -15.36
CA ALA A 2 -13.18 -27.84 -14.09
C ALA A 2 -12.32 -26.56 -14.11
N LEU A 3 -12.44 -25.72 -13.08
CA LEU A 3 -11.62 -24.53 -12.92
C LEU A 3 -10.20 -24.97 -12.54
N SER A 4 -9.17 -24.58 -13.30
CA SER A 4 -7.80 -24.98 -12.98
C SER A 4 -7.15 -24.03 -11.98
N LEU A 5 -6.15 -24.52 -11.24
CA LEU A 5 -5.35 -23.67 -10.34
C LEU A 5 -4.62 -22.56 -11.11
N ALA A 6 -4.29 -22.77 -12.39
CA ALA A 6 -3.70 -21.74 -13.24
C ALA A 6 -4.69 -20.61 -13.54
N ASP A 7 -5.96 -20.94 -13.83
CA ASP A 7 -7.03 -19.96 -14.06
C ASP A 7 -7.28 -19.10 -12.80
N ILE A 8 -7.30 -19.74 -11.62
CA ILE A 8 -7.46 -19.04 -10.34
C ILE A 8 -6.28 -18.09 -10.08
N LYS A 9 -5.05 -18.54 -10.33
CA LYS A 9 -3.84 -17.71 -10.17
C LYS A 9 -3.84 -16.52 -11.12
N ALA A 10 -4.20 -16.72 -12.38
CA ALA A 10 -4.29 -15.65 -13.38
C ALA A 10 -5.38 -14.63 -13.01
N ALA A 11 -6.56 -15.08 -12.59
CA ALA A 11 -7.65 -14.22 -12.13
C ALA A 11 -7.24 -13.42 -10.87
N ALA A 12 -6.53 -14.04 -9.94
CA ALA A 12 -6.02 -13.38 -8.75
C ALA A 12 -4.91 -12.36 -9.07
N ASP A 13 -4.07 -12.60 -10.08
CA ASP A 13 -3.06 -11.64 -10.52
C ASP A 13 -3.70 -10.43 -11.22
N ALA A 14 -4.73 -10.66 -12.03
CA ALA A 14 -5.49 -9.60 -12.69
C ALA A 14 -6.28 -8.73 -11.68
N LYS A 15 -6.90 -9.36 -10.66
CA LYS A 15 -7.73 -8.66 -9.67
C LYS A 15 -6.94 -8.07 -8.50
N TYR A 16 -5.85 -8.73 -8.09
CA TYR A 16 -5.05 -8.37 -6.91
C TYR A 16 -3.58 -8.11 -7.24
N GLY A 17 -3.32 -7.65 -8.47
CA GLY A 17 -2.00 -7.28 -8.95
C GLY A 17 -1.38 -6.11 -8.18
N HIS A 18 -0.08 -5.93 -8.35
CA HIS A 18 0.63 -4.81 -7.73
C HIS A 18 0.37 -3.52 -8.50
N LYS A 19 0.49 -2.39 -7.82
CA LYS A 19 0.23 -1.08 -8.42
C LYS A 19 1.48 -0.26 -8.61
N PRO A 20 1.82 0.08 -9.85
CA PRO A 20 2.85 1.06 -10.11
C PRO A 20 2.30 2.47 -9.81
N ILE A 21 3.07 3.24 -9.06
CA ILE A 21 2.89 4.67 -8.83
C ILE A 21 4.08 5.36 -9.50
N THR A 22 3.82 6.20 -10.49
CA THR A 22 4.85 7.01 -11.12
C THR A 22 5.01 8.30 -10.33
N LEU A 23 6.21 8.53 -9.80
CA LEU A 23 6.62 9.75 -9.11
C LEU A 23 6.91 10.86 -10.14
N GLU A 24 6.97 12.11 -9.68
CA GLU A 24 7.22 13.28 -10.55
C GLU A 24 8.55 13.21 -11.32
N ASP A 25 9.57 12.57 -10.73
CA ASP A 25 10.87 12.31 -11.35
C ASP A 25 10.84 11.18 -12.41
N GLY A 26 9.67 10.58 -12.67
CA GLY A 26 9.51 9.45 -13.61
C GLY A 26 9.90 8.09 -13.01
N THR A 27 10.41 8.05 -11.78
CA THR A 27 10.62 6.82 -11.03
C THR A 27 9.29 6.12 -10.76
N THR A 28 9.21 4.82 -10.99
CA THR A 28 8.01 4.02 -10.66
C THR A 28 8.23 3.22 -9.39
N VAL A 29 7.34 3.39 -8.42
CA VAL A 29 7.27 2.63 -7.16
C VAL A 29 6.13 1.63 -7.22
N THR A 30 6.36 0.40 -6.78
CA THR A 30 5.32 -0.62 -6.74
C THR A 30 4.74 -0.76 -5.33
N LEU A 31 3.45 -0.51 -5.14
CA LEU A 31 2.71 -0.92 -3.94
C LEU A 31 2.13 -2.33 -4.13
N VAL A 32 2.39 -3.21 -3.17
CA VAL A 32 1.93 -4.60 -3.16
C VAL A 32 0.50 -4.63 -2.66
N ASN A 33 -0.37 -5.38 -3.32
CA ASN A 33 -1.73 -5.58 -2.85
C ASN A 33 -1.71 -6.15 -1.42
N PRO A 34 -2.50 -5.64 -0.46
CA PRO A 34 -2.41 -6.08 0.92
C PRO A 34 -2.84 -7.53 1.15
N LEU A 35 -3.59 -8.15 0.25
CA LEU A 35 -3.84 -9.59 0.27
C LEU A 35 -2.56 -10.41 -0.01
N ARG A 36 -1.58 -9.81 -0.70
CA ARG A 36 -0.28 -10.40 -1.03
C ARG A 36 0.85 -9.97 -0.10
N LEU A 37 0.62 -9.00 0.78
CA LEU A 37 1.60 -8.57 1.77
C LEU A 37 1.94 -9.67 2.79
N SER A 38 3.15 -9.60 3.32
CA SER A 38 3.56 -10.41 4.47
C SER A 38 2.66 -10.13 5.68
N LYS A 39 2.57 -11.09 6.60
CA LYS A 39 1.76 -10.96 7.83
C LYS A 39 2.15 -9.71 8.63
N ASP A 40 3.45 -9.45 8.80
CA ASP A 40 3.97 -8.26 9.47
C ASP A 40 3.51 -6.96 8.80
N ALA A 41 3.65 -6.85 7.48
CA ALA A 41 3.22 -5.66 6.75
C ALA A 41 1.70 -5.43 6.85
N ARG A 42 0.89 -6.49 6.81
CA ARG A 42 -0.56 -6.39 7.06
C ARG A 42 -0.88 -5.91 8.47
N ASN A 43 -0.11 -6.33 9.47
CA ASN A 43 -0.31 -5.88 10.84
C ASN A 43 0.01 -4.39 10.99
N VAL A 44 1.07 -3.91 10.32
CA VAL A 44 1.39 -2.47 10.26
C VAL A 44 0.20 -1.70 9.70
N LEU A 45 -0.31 -2.10 8.53
CA LEU A 45 -1.46 -1.43 7.90
C LEU A 45 -2.72 -1.43 8.78
N LYS A 46 -3.03 -2.55 9.44
CA LYS A 46 -4.18 -2.64 10.37
C LYS A 46 -4.01 -1.75 11.60
N GLY A 47 -2.77 -1.58 12.05
CA GLY A 47 -2.42 -0.72 13.19
C GLY A 47 -2.41 0.76 12.85
N THR A 48 -2.26 1.14 11.59
CA THR A 48 -2.16 2.55 11.14
C THR A 48 -3.33 3.40 11.65
N SER A 49 -4.58 2.92 11.51
CA SER A 49 -5.76 3.68 11.97
C SER A 49 -5.84 3.86 13.49
N ALA A 50 -5.24 2.94 14.26
CA ALA A 50 -5.13 3.09 15.71
C ALA A 50 -4.02 4.09 16.06
N ARG A 51 -2.85 3.98 15.41
CA ARG A 51 -1.71 4.88 15.58
C ARG A 51 -2.04 6.33 15.22
N LEU A 52 -2.81 6.56 14.17
CA LEU A 52 -3.30 7.91 13.80
C LEU A 52 -4.22 8.54 14.85
N LYS A 53 -4.79 7.75 15.77
CA LYS A 53 -5.66 8.24 16.85
C LYS A 53 -4.91 8.42 18.16
N GLU A 54 -3.63 8.07 18.23
CA GLU A 54 -2.82 8.25 19.43
C GLU A 54 -2.52 9.75 19.63
N GLU A 55 -2.63 10.22 20.88
CA GLU A 55 -2.42 11.62 21.21
C GLU A 55 -0.93 11.98 21.02
N GLY A 56 -0.66 13.00 20.19
CA GLY A 56 0.71 13.41 19.85
C GLY A 56 1.40 12.54 18.78
N ALA A 57 0.67 11.67 18.08
CA ALA A 57 1.21 10.94 16.95
C ALA A 57 1.63 11.89 15.81
N ASP A 58 2.81 11.64 15.23
CA ASP A 58 3.19 12.25 13.97
C ASP A 58 2.44 11.52 12.83
N GLU A 59 1.39 12.16 12.34
CA GLU A 59 0.51 11.60 11.31
C GLU A 59 1.27 11.22 10.04
N PHE A 60 2.27 12.04 9.66
CA PHE A 60 3.09 11.76 8.49
C PHE A 60 3.96 10.52 8.73
N GLU A 61 4.64 10.41 9.87
CA GLU A 61 5.46 9.23 10.17
C GLU A 61 4.61 7.95 10.21
N VAL A 62 3.41 8.00 10.80
CA VAL A 62 2.50 6.85 10.85
C VAL A 62 2.07 6.41 9.45
N LEU A 63 1.76 7.35 8.56
CA LEU A 63 1.41 7.06 7.17
C LEU A 63 2.62 6.59 6.36
N ALA A 64 3.80 7.18 6.58
CA ALA A 64 5.05 6.79 5.93
C ALA A 64 5.43 5.34 6.24
N ASP A 65 5.33 4.93 7.51
CA ASP A 65 5.57 3.56 7.96
C ASP A 65 4.65 2.57 7.23
N ALA A 66 3.36 2.95 7.09
CA ALA A 66 2.36 2.17 6.38
C ALA A 66 2.67 2.03 4.87
N LEU A 67 3.05 3.13 4.21
CA LEU A 67 3.43 3.14 2.79
C LEU A 67 4.72 2.35 2.53
N ILE A 68 5.70 2.44 3.44
CA ILE A 68 6.94 1.64 3.36
C ILE A 68 6.64 0.15 3.52
N ALA A 69 5.72 -0.22 4.42
CA ALA A 69 5.28 -1.59 4.59
C ALA A 69 4.49 -2.12 3.38
N ALA A 70 3.72 -1.25 2.71
CA ALA A 70 2.96 -1.59 1.52
C ALA A 70 3.82 -1.70 0.24
N ALA A 71 4.98 -1.05 0.20
CA ALA A 71 5.86 -1.08 -0.97
C ALA A 71 6.50 -2.45 -1.21
N LYS A 72 6.76 -2.77 -2.48
CA LYS A 72 7.43 -4.02 -2.90
C LYS A 72 8.80 -4.19 -2.28
N THR A 73 9.52 -3.09 -2.09
CA THR A 73 10.78 -3.05 -1.37
C THR A 73 10.81 -1.85 -0.42
N LYS A 74 11.56 -1.98 0.69
CA LYS A 74 11.78 -0.85 1.61
C LYS A 74 12.37 0.37 0.90
N THR A 75 13.22 0.15 -0.10
CA THR A 75 13.82 1.23 -0.91
C THR A 75 12.77 1.99 -1.73
N GLU A 76 11.88 1.27 -2.39
CA GLU A 76 10.76 1.87 -3.12
C GLU A 76 9.83 2.65 -2.20
N GLY A 77 9.50 2.09 -1.03
CA GLY A 77 8.68 2.77 -0.03
C GLY A 77 9.32 4.06 0.48
N LYS A 78 10.62 4.04 0.78
CA LYS A 78 11.36 5.24 1.19
C LYS A 78 11.40 6.31 0.10
N LYS A 79 11.51 5.91 -1.17
CA LYS A 79 11.46 6.85 -2.30
C LYS A 79 10.08 7.50 -2.42
N LEU A 80 9.02 6.72 -2.32
CA LEU A 80 7.66 7.24 -2.31
C LEU A 80 7.49 8.26 -1.18
N VAL A 81 7.86 7.91 0.06
CA VAL A 81 7.76 8.81 1.21
C VAL A 81 8.60 10.07 1.03
N ALA A 82 9.81 9.96 0.49
CA ALA A 82 10.66 11.12 0.22
C ALA A 82 10.04 12.08 -0.80
N SER A 83 9.30 11.57 -1.79
CA SER A 83 8.56 12.39 -2.78
C SER A 83 7.26 12.99 -2.25
N LEU A 84 6.88 12.73 -0.99
CA LEU A 84 5.70 13.34 -0.37
C LEU A 84 6.06 14.60 0.42
N ASP A 85 7.34 14.99 0.51
CA ASP A 85 7.81 16.23 1.13
C ASP A 85 7.29 16.52 2.55
N ASN A 86 7.05 15.47 3.36
CA ASN A 86 6.43 15.56 4.69
C ASN A 86 4.99 16.12 4.69
N ASP A 87 4.32 16.11 3.54
CA ASP A 87 2.93 16.52 3.38
C ASP A 87 1.99 15.39 3.81
N VAL A 88 1.32 15.60 4.95
CA VAL A 88 0.34 14.65 5.51
C VAL A 88 -0.83 14.43 4.56
N ALA A 89 -1.28 15.46 3.83
CA ALA A 89 -2.40 15.33 2.90
C ALA A 89 -2.04 14.44 1.71
N TYR A 90 -0.83 14.58 1.18
CA TYR A 90 -0.34 13.70 0.11
C TYR A 90 -0.15 12.27 0.61
N ALA A 91 0.47 12.08 1.78
CA ALA A 91 0.62 10.76 2.38
C ALA A 91 -0.73 10.08 2.62
N MET A 92 -1.72 10.82 3.12
CA MET A 92 -3.06 10.30 3.36
C MET A 92 -3.79 9.99 2.06
N GLY A 93 -3.66 10.82 1.02
CA GLY A 93 -4.23 10.56 -0.30
C GLY A 93 -3.69 9.28 -0.95
N VAL A 94 -2.37 9.07 -0.89
CA VAL A 94 -1.75 7.83 -1.39
C VAL A 94 -2.20 6.63 -0.56
N PHE A 95 -2.24 6.75 0.77
CA PHE A 95 -2.68 5.67 1.65
C PHE A 95 -4.16 5.31 1.45
N GLN A 96 -5.04 6.30 1.32
CA GLN A 96 -6.46 6.07 1.05
C GLN A 96 -6.68 5.43 -0.32
N GLY A 97 -6.07 5.98 -1.38
CA GLY A 97 -6.15 5.38 -2.71
C GLY A 97 -5.63 3.94 -2.73
N TYR A 98 -4.56 3.65 -1.98
CA TYR A 98 -4.08 2.29 -1.81
C TYR A 98 -5.10 1.38 -1.09
N MET A 99 -5.77 1.87 -0.03
CA MET A 99 -6.75 1.12 0.77
C MET A 99 -8.10 0.92 0.05
N GLU A 100 -8.58 1.88 -0.73
CA GLU A 100 -9.83 1.77 -1.50
C GLU A 100 -9.77 0.63 -2.53
N GLU A 101 -8.61 0.45 -3.14
CA GLU A 101 -8.40 -0.64 -4.11
C GLU A 101 -8.28 -2.03 -3.46
N VAL A 102 -8.12 -2.08 -2.13
CA VAL A 102 -8.25 -3.29 -1.32
C VAL A 102 -9.71 -3.66 -1.14
N GLN A 103 -10.54 -2.67 -0.83
CA GLN A 103 -11.97 -2.86 -0.57
C GLN A 103 -12.76 -3.22 -1.84
N ALA A 104 -12.26 -2.85 -3.04
CA ALA A 104 -12.83 -3.32 -4.31
C ALA A 104 -12.76 -4.86 -4.52
N GLY A 105 -12.03 -5.58 -3.65
CA GLY A 105 -12.05 -7.04 -3.57
C GLY A 105 -13.22 -7.63 -2.78
N GLU A 106 -13.95 -6.82 -2.01
CA GLU A 106 -15.08 -7.21 -1.14
C GLU A 106 -16.46 -7.06 -1.81
N ALA A 107 -16.51 -7.00 -3.14
CA ALA A 107 -17.74 -7.01 -3.94
C ALA A 107 -17.98 -8.36 -4.61
#